data_AF-A0A9P0JJD4-F1
#
_entry.id   AF-A0A9P0JJD4-F1
#
_cell.length_a   1.000
_cell.length_b   1.000
_cell.length_c   1.000
_cell.angle_alpha   90.00
_cell.angle_beta   90.00
_cell.angle_gamma   90.00
#
_symmetry.space_group_name_H-M   'P 1'
#
loop_
_entity.id
_entity.type
_entity.pdbx_description
1 polymer ?
#
loop_
_entity_poly.entity_id
_entity_poly.type
_entity_poly.pdbx_seq_one_letter_code
_entity_poly.pdbx_strand_id
1 'polypeptide(L)'
;MIAFLQTTFQSFTNIPPEAAQIACKSACEHIANFLLNLLLDDEIKQISMGVLNQLNLDLLQCEQFAASEPVEGLQDELLRYFEKLREILDLFISWDWPTYFHDYGQETNKYKKVNPDVAIILLEKLKEGDKKTMFTVLKKSERDKKKLMETVLKQLRQLSQIPPGK
;
A
#
# COMPACT_ATOMS: atom_id res chain seq x y z
N MET A 1 -12.67 -12.83 3.52
CA MET A 1 -12.48 -11.75 4.51
C MET A 1 -13.52 -10.65 4.35
N ILE A 2 -13.63 -9.98 3.20
CA ILE A 2 -14.63 -8.91 2.99
C ILE A 2 -16.08 -9.40 3.09
N ALA A 3 -16.40 -10.57 2.54
CA ALA A 3 -17.73 -11.17 2.71
C ALA A 3 -18.12 -11.37 4.20
N PHE A 4 -17.14 -11.72 5.06
CA PHE A 4 -17.38 -11.85 6.50
C PHE A 4 -17.71 -10.48 7.13
N LEU A 5 -16.92 -9.44 6.82
CA LEU A 5 -17.20 -8.08 7.32
C LEU A 5 -18.56 -7.57 6.85
N GLN A 6 -18.88 -7.74 5.56
CA GLN A 6 -20.19 -7.39 5.02
C GLN A 6 -21.31 -8.07 5.78
N THR A 7 -21.24 -9.38 5.99
CA THR A 7 -22.25 -10.12 6.75
C THR A 7 -22.31 -9.68 8.21
N THR A 8 -21.18 -9.43 8.87
CA THR A 8 -21.13 -8.96 10.26
C THR A 8 -21.78 -7.59 10.42
N PHE A 9 -21.42 -6.60 9.58
CA PHE A 9 -22.00 -5.25 9.66
C PHE A 9 -23.47 -5.21 9.25
N GLN A 10 -23.87 -5.99 8.24
CA GLN A 10 -25.30 -6.14 7.90
C GLN A 10 -26.12 -6.77 9.04
N SER A 11 -25.48 -7.55 9.90
CA SER A 11 -26.12 -8.15 11.08
C SER A 11 -26.23 -7.19 12.27
N PHE A 12 -25.75 -5.93 12.16
CA PHE A 12 -25.84 -4.91 13.22
C PHE A 12 -27.24 -4.29 13.33
N THR A 13 -28.28 -5.08 13.16
CA THR A 13 -29.68 -4.62 13.18
C THR A 13 -30.16 -4.13 14.55
N ASN A 14 -29.42 -4.42 15.63
CA ASN A 14 -29.78 -4.07 17.01
C ASN A 14 -28.66 -3.40 17.82
N ILE A 15 -27.59 -2.93 17.17
CA ILE A 15 -26.46 -2.27 17.85
C ILE A 15 -26.70 -0.76 17.80
N PRO A 16 -26.42 0.00 18.88
CA PRO A 16 -26.48 1.46 18.84
C PRO A 16 -25.65 2.02 17.67
N PRO A 17 -26.15 3.04 16.94
CA PRO A 17 -25.45 3.59 15.77
C PRO A 17 -24.00 3.99 16.04
N GLU A 18 -23.74 4.59 17.19
CA GLU A 18 -22.38 4.98 17.62
C GLU A 18 -21.46 3.76 17.79
N ALA A 19 -21.96 2.67 18.38
CA ALA A 19 -21.19 1.44 18.53
C ALA A 19 -20.92 0.76 17.17
N ALA A 20 -21.89 0.80 16.25
CA ALA A 20 -21.69 0.34 14.87
C ALA A 20 -20.61 1.16 14.15
N GLN A 21 -20.63 2.49 14.30
CA GLN A 21 -19.63 3.38 13.73
C GLN A 21 -18.23 3.10 14.27
N ILE A 22 -18.07 3.01 15.60
CA ILE A 22 -16.78 2.71 16.24
C ILE A 22 -16.24 1.36 15.78
N ALA A 23 -17.09 0.33 15.74
CA ALA A 23 -16.70 -0.99 15.26
C ALA A 23 -16.27 -0.96 13.79
N CYS A 24 -16.97 -0.21 12.93
CA CYS A 24 -16.64 -0.09 11.52
C CYS A 24 -15.31 0.61 11.29
N LYS A 25 -15.10 1.75 11.95
CA LYS A 25 -13.84 2.49 11.91
C LYS A 25 -12.68 1.62 12.39
N SER A 26 -12.83 0.99 13.55
CA SER A 26 -11.80 0.13 14.13
C SER A 26 -11.46 -1.06 13.23
N ALA A 27 -12.46 -1.69 12.61
CA ALA A 27 -12.23 -2.78 11.67
C ALA A 27 -11.46 -2.29 10.42
N CYS A 28 -11.90 -1.21 9.78
CA CYS A 28 -11.24 -0.68 8.58
C CYS A 28 -9.80 -0.23 8.87
N GLU A 29 -9.58 0.49 9.96
CA GLU A 29 -8.25 0.91 10.41
C GLU A 29 -7.34 -0.30 10.67
N HIS A 30 -7.85 -1.30 11.40
CA HIS A 30 -7.07 -2.50 11.72
C HIS A 30 -6.67 -3.25 10.44
N ILE A 31 -7.59 -3.39 9.48
CA ILE A 31 -7.32 -4.06 8.21
C ILE A 31 -6.27 -3.30 7.41
N ALA A 32 -6.42 -1.98 7.24
CA ALA A 32 -5.45 -1.18 6.51
C ALA A 32 -4.04 -1.30 7.11
N ASN A 33 -3.94 -1.22 8.44
CA ASN A 33 -2.68 -1.38 9.17
C ASN A 33 -2.12 -2.80 9.04
N PHE A 34 -2.95 -3.83 9.17
CA PHE A 34 -2.55 -5.22 9.02
C PHE A 34 -1.96 -5.51 7.63
N LEU A 35 -2.65 -5.06 6.56
CA LEU A 35 -2.20 -5.25 5.19
C LEU A 35 -0.86 -4.54 4.90
N LEU A 36 -0.69 -3.32 5.40
CA LEU A 36 0.58 -2.62 5.29
C LEU A 36 1.70 -3.31 6.09
N ASN A 37 1.41 -3.72 7.33
CA ASN A 37 2.37 -4.38 8.20
C ASN A 37 2.80 -5.74 7.64
N LEU A 38 1.92 -6.47 6.95
CA LEU A 38 2.28 -7.69 6.26
C LEU A 38 3.38 -7.46 5.20
N LEU A 39 3.35 -6.32 4.50
CA LEU A 39 4.40 -5.99 3.55
C LEU A 39 5.71 -5.57 4.25
N LEU A 40 5.59 -4.93 5.41
CA LEU A 40 6.73 -4.37 6.15
C LEU A 40 7.37 -5.36 7.13
N ASP A 41 6.71 -6.47 7.45
CA ASP A 41 7.16 -7.50 8.38
C ASP A 41 8.63 -7.90 8.14
N ASP A 42 9.49 -7.70 9.14
CA ASP A 42 10.91 -7.97 9.05
C ASP A 42 11.22 -9.45 8.78
N GLU A 43 10.35 -10.37 9.16
CA GLU A 43 10.51 -11.81 8.85
C GLU A 43 10.30 -12.09 7.35
N ILE A 44 9.55 -11.25 6.65
CA ILE A 44 9.33 -11.34 5.20
C ILE A 44 10.45 -10.60 4.48
N LYS A 45 11.50 -11.33 4.09
CA LYS A 45 12.67 -10.76 3.39
C LYS A 45 12.46 -10.48 1.90
N GLN A 46 11.41 -11.03 1.30
CA GLN A 46 11.16 -10.93 -0.13
C GLN A 46 9.67 -10.85 -0.42
N ILE A 47 9.30 -10.04 -1.42
CA ILE A 47 7.96 -9.97 -1.97
C ILE A 47 8.04 -10.04 -3.50
N SER A 48 6.99 -10.53 -4.14
CA SER A 48 6.91 -10.56 -5.62
C SER A 48 5.89 -9.54 -6.11
N MET A 49 5.98 -9.17 -7.38
CA MET A 49 4.92 -8.36 -8.02
C MET A 49 3.56 -9.05 -7.98
N GLY A 50 3.52 -10.39 -8.00
CA GLY A 50 2.27 -11.15 -7.84
C GLY A 50 1.59 -10.91 -6.49
N VAL A 51 2.38 -10.81 -5.40
CA VAL A 51 1.85 -10.48 -4.06
C VAL A 51 1.27 -9.07 -4.03
N LEU A 52 1.97 -8.09 -4.63
CA LEU A 52 1.46 -6.70 -4.69
C LEU A 52 0.17 -6.60 -5.51
N ASN A 53 0.08 -7.32 -6.64
CA ASN A 53 -1.13 -7.37 -7.44
C ASN A 53 -2.29 -8.03 -6.70
N GLN A 54 -2.04 -9.09 -5.92
CA GLN A 54 -3.09 -9.71 -5.11
C GLN A 54 -3.56 -8.76 -4.00
N LEU A 55 -2.63 -8.10 -3.32
CA LEU A 55 -2.96 -7.12 -2.29
C LEU A 55 -3.76 -5.94 -2.86
N ASN A 56 -3.50 -5.55 -4.11
CA ASN A 56 -4.27 -4.55 -4.82
C ASN A 56 -5.74 -4.96 -5.02
N LEU A 57 -6.00 -6.23 -5.33
CA LEU A 57 -7.36 -6.77 -5.43
C LEU A 57 -8.04 -6.85 -4.07
N ASP A 58 -7.31 -7.20 -3.02
CA ASP A 58 -7.83 -7.24 -1.65
C ASP A 58 -8.18 -5.83 -1.15
N LEU A 59 -7.31 -4.85 -1.43
CA LEU A 59 -7.54 -3.44 -1.11
C LEU A 59 -8.76 -2.89 -1.86
N LEU A 60 -8.91 -3.22 -3.15
CA LEU A 60 -10.06 -2.80 -3.94
C LEU A 60 -11.38 -3.28 -3.31
N GLN A 61 -11.42 -4.49 -2.77
CA GLN A 61 -12.60 -4.99 -2.07
C GLN A 61 -12.84 -4.26 -0.73
N CYS A 62 -11.79 -3.86 -0.02
CA CYS A 62 -11.91 -3.03 1.19
C CYS A 62 -12.49 -1.65 0.86
N GLU A 63 -12.02 -1.02 -0.21
CA GLU A 63 -12.51 0.27 -0.67
C GLU A 63 -13.95 0.18 -1.16
N GLN A 64 -14.31 -0.89 -1.87
CA GLN A 64 -15.70 -1.16 -2.25
C GLN A 64 -16.61 -1.35 -1.04
N PHE A 65 -16.12 -2.05 0.00
CA PHE A 65 -16.84 -2.15 1.27
C PHE A 65 -17.05 -0.77 1.90
N ALA A 66 -16.00 0.04 2.03
CA ALA A 66 -16.11 1.41 2.57
C ALA A 66 -17.05 2.29 1.75
N ALA A 67 -16.99 2.19 0.42
CA ALA A 67 -17.83 2.93 -0.52
C ALA A 67 -19.29 2.47 -0.54
N SER A 68 -19.59 1.25 -0.06
CA SER A 68 -20.97 0.76 0.08
C SER A 68 -21.72 1.37 1.27
N GLU A 69 -21.06 2.27 2.01
CA GLU A 69 -21.59 2.94 3.20
C GLU A 69 -22.16 1.93 4.22
N PRO A 70 -21.29 1.04 4.76
CA PRO A 70 -21.72 -0.06 5.62
C PRO A 70 -22.32 0.45 6.94
N VAL A 71 -22.00 1.68 7.31
CA VAL A 71 -22.65 2.47 8.35
C VAL A 71 -22.78 3.90 7.82
N GLU A 72 -23.98 4.48 7.96
CA GLU A 72 -24.34 5.79 7.41
C GLU A 72 -23.36 6.90 7.84
N GLY A 73 -23.00 7.76 6.89
CA GLY A 73 -22.17 8.95 7.10
C GLY A 73 -20.67 8.68 7.28
N LEU A 74 -20.21 7.43 7.12
CA LEU A 74 -18.79 7.08 7.33
C LEU A 74 -17.96 6.92 6.06
N GLN A 75 -18.57 6.92 4.87
CA GLN A 75 -17.90 6.55 3.62
C GLN A 75 -16.52 7.21 3.44
N ASP A 76 -16.45 8.54 3.50
CA ASP A 76 -15.21 9.30 3.28
C ASP A 76 -14.15 8.99 4.35
N GLU A 77 -14.56 8.79 5.59
CA GLU A 77 -13.66 8.46 6.70
C GLU A 77 -13.11 7.04 6.56
N LEU A 78 -13.95 6.09 6.14
CA LEU A 78 -13.52 4.70 5.93
C LEU A 78 -12.53 4.58 4.76
N LEU A 79 -12.78 5.31 3.66
CA LEU A 79 -11.87 5.33 2.50
C LEU A 79 -10.49 5.90 2.87
N ARG A 80 -10.42 6.88 3.78
CA ARG A 80 -9.15 7.49 4.23
C ARG A 80 -8.21 6.50 4.90
N TYR A 81 -8.71 5.45 5.56
CA TYR A 81 -7.85 4.42 6.14
C TYR A 81 -7.04 3.68 5.07
N PHE A 82 -7.56 3.57 3.85
CA PHE A 82 -6.95 2.80 2.76
C PHE A 82 -6.02 3.63 1.86
N GLU A 83 -6.13 4.97 1.88
CA GLU A 83 -5.36 5.90 1.02
C GLU A 83 -3.86 5.62 1.01
N LYS A 84 -3.25 5.40 2.18
CA LYS A 84 -1.80 5.16 2.26
C LYS A 84 -1.40 3.89 1.51
N LEU A 85 -2.15 2.80 1.70
CA LEU A 85 -1.86 1.53 1.03
C LEU A 85 -2.16 1.63 -0.48
N ARG A 86 -3.21 2.36 -0.85
CA ARG A 86 -3.56 2.66 -2.25
C ARG A 86 -2.43 3.38 -2.96
N GLU A 87 -1.94 4.50 -2.42
CA GLU A 87 -0.84 5.26 -3.00
C GLU A 87 0.45 4.42 -3.11
N ILE A 88 0.77 3.60 -2.10
CA ILE A 88 1.91 2.67 -2.14
C ILE A 88 1.74 1.68 -3.31
N LEU A 89 0.60 1.00 -3.40
CA LEU A 89 0.38 0.00 -4.43
C LEU A 89 0.39 0.61 -5.83
N ASP A 90 -0.24 1.76 -6.01
CA ASP A 90 -0.28 2.46 -7.29
C ASP A 90 1.13 2.86 -7.76
N LEU A 91 1.98 3.37 -6.84
CA LEU A 91 3.36 3.72 -7.14
C LEU A 91 4.18 2.51 -7.60
N PHE A 92 4.08 1.40 -6.87
CA PHE A 92 4.89 0.21 -7.13
C PHE A 92 4.41 -0.60 -8.34
N ILE A 93 3.09 -0.73 -8.52
CA ILE A 93 2.49 -1.48 -9.63
C ILE A 93 2.64 -0.71 -10.95
N SER A 94 2.43 0.61 -10.93
CA SER A 94 2.55 1.46 -12.11
C SER A 94 3.99 1.90 -12.39
N TRP A 95 4.91 1.63 -11.46
CA TRP A 95 6.32 2.02 -11.53
C TRP A 95 6.52 3.54 -11.73
N ASP A 96 5.68 4.35 -11.07
CA ASP A 96 5.57 5.81 -11.30
C ASP A 96 6.59 6.64 -10.48
N TRP A 97 7.81 6.10 -10.34
CA TRP A 97 8.89 6.76 -9.62
C TRP A 97 9.28 8.15 -10.15
N PRO A 98 9.26 8.41 -11.49
CA PRO A 98 9.53 9.75 -11.99
C PRO A 98 8.59 10.81 -11.40
N THR A 99 7.29 10.51 -11.33
CA THR A 99 6.28 11.39 -10.73
C THR A 99 6.49 11.51 -9.23
N TYR A 100 6.74 10.40 -8.52
CA TYR A 100 7.04 10.41 -7.09
C TYR A 100 8.19 11.35 -6.74
N PHE A 101 9.31 11.27 -7.45
CA PHE A 101 10.48 12.10 -7.18
C PHE A 101 10.29 13.55 -7.60
N HIS A 102 9.61 13.79 -8.73
CA HIS A 102 9.33 15.15 -9.19
C HIS A 102 8.45 15.90 -8.20
N ASP A 103 7.36 15.28 -7.74
CA ASP A 103 6.36 15.93 -6.89
C ASP A 103 6.70 15.86 -5.40
N TYR A 104 7.77 15.18 -4.99
CA TYR A 104 8.10 15.00 -3.57
C TYR A 104 8.26 16.34 -2.85
N GLY A 105 7.51 16.53 -1.76
CA GLY A 105 7.49 17.78 -0.99
C GLY A 105 6.61 18.89 -1.58
N GLN A 106 6.02 18.71 -2.76
CA GLN A 106 5.11 19.67 -3.37
C GLN A 106 3.66 19.47 -2.89
N GLU A 107 2.85 20.52 -2.93
CA GLU A 107 1.41 20.43 -2.60
C GLU A 107 0.63 19.52 -3.55
N THR A 108 1.08 19.44 -4.81
CA THR A 108 0.49 18.59 -5.86
C THR A 108 0.93 17.14 -5.81
N ASN A 109 1.65 16.72 -4.75
CA ASN A 109 2.18 15.36 -4.64
C ASN A 109 1.10 14.29 -4.67
N LYS A 110 1.06 13.55 -5.79
CA LYS A 110 0.17 12.40 -6.01
C LYS A 110 0.35 11.30 -4.97
N TYR A 111 1.55 11.14 -4.43
CA TYR A 111 1.97 10.05 -3.55
C TYR A 111 2.39 10.58 -2.17
N LYS A 112 1.71 11.63 -1.68
CA LYS A 112 2.00 12.34 -0.44
C LYS A 112 2.00 11.48 0.82
N LYS A 113 1.30 10.34 0.84
CA LYS A 113 1.24 9.41 1.98
C LYS A 113 2.37 8.37 1.94
N VAL A 114 3.13 8.29 0.84
CA VAL A 114 4.24 7.34 0.69
C VAL A 114 5.52 7.90 1.28
N ASN A 115 5.89 7.38 2.45
CA ASN A 115 7.16 7.70 3.11
C ASN A 115 8.34 7.03 2.36
N PRO A 116 9.46 7.73 2.09
CA PRO A 116 10.64 7.16 1.46
C PRO A 116 11.20 5.91 2.14
N ASP A 117 11.23 5.84 3.47
CA ASP A 117 11.73 4.68 4.23
C ASP A 117 10.88 3.43 3.99
N VAL A 118 9.56 3.60 3.96
CA VAL A 118 8.61 2.54 3.61
C VAL A 118 8.87 2.06 2.18
N ALA A 119 9.04 3.00 1.24
CA ALA A 119 9.35 2.67 -0.15
C ALA A 119 10.71 1.93 -0.30
N ILE A 120 11.73 2.30 0.48
CA ILE A 120 13.03 1.60 0.49
C ILE A 120 12.84 0.15 0.91
N ILE A 121 12.17 -0.10 2.04
CA ILE A 121 11.94 -1.45 2.56
C ILE A 121 11.26 -2.33 1.51
N LEU A 122 10.16 -1.84 0.92
CA LEU A 122 9.40 -2.60 -0.08
C LEU A 122 10.20 -2.86 -1.35
N LEU A 123 10.95 -1.87 -1.82
CA LEU A 123 11.76 -2.01 -3.03
C LEU A 123 12.94 -2.97 -2.83
N GLU A 124 13.52 -3.02 -1.62
CA GLU A 124 14.54 -4.01 -1.25
C GLU A 124 13.96 -5.42 -1.21
N LYS A 125 12.77 -5.61 -0.64
CA LYS A 125 12.08 -6.90 -0.63
C LYS A 125 11.71 -7.38 -2.05
N LEU A 126 11.27 -6.47 -2.93
CA LEU A 126 11.03 -6.79 -4.36
C LEU A 126 12.31 -7.20 -5.07
N LYS A 127 13.41 -6.47 -4.83
CA LYS A 127 14.72 -6.78 -5.41
C LYS A 127 15.19 -8.17 -5.00
N GLU A 128 14.96 -8.57 -3.76
CA GLU A 128 15.32 -9.91 -3.27
C GLU A 128 14.42 -11.00 -3.86
N GLY A 129 13.11 -10.73 -3.99
CA GLY A 129 12.17 -11.65 -4.63
C GLY A 129 12.54 -11.96 -6.09
N ASP A 130 12.93 -10.94 -6.86
CA ASP A 130 13.36 -11.10 -8.24
C ASP A 130 14.63 -11.97 -8.37
N LYS A 131 15.58 -11.89 -7.42
CA LYS A 131 16.84 -12.67 -7.48
C LYS A 131 16.61 -14.18 -7.55
N LYS A 132 15.57 -14.71 -6.90
CA LYS A 132 15.30 -16.16 -6.87
C LYS A 132 14.62 -16.68 -8.14
N THR A 133 13.89 -15.83 -8.86
CA THR A 133 13.29 -16.18 -10.16
C THR A 133 14.32 -16.23 -11.30
N MET A 134 15.53 -15.67 -11.09
CA MET A 134 16.58 -15.50 -12.10
C MET A 134 17.51 -16.71 -12.34
N PHE A 135 17.18 -17.92 -11.88
CA PHE A 135 17.98 -19.12 -12.24
C PHE A 135 17.82 -19.59 -13.69
N THR A 136 17.00 -18.90 -14.49
CA THR A 136 16.79 -19.21 -15.92
C THR A 136 16.79 -17.94 -16.77
N VAL A 137 17.85 -17.79 -17.58
CA VAL A 137 17.97 -16.95 -18.79
C VAL A 137 18.25 -15.45 -18.59
N LEU A 138 19.54 -15.09 -18.61
CA LEU A 138 20.05 -13.71 -18.73
C LEU A 138 19.61 -13.05 -20.06
N LYS A 139 18.73 -12.04 -19.98
CA LYS A 139 18.42 -11.11 -21.09
C LYS A 139 18.80 -9.67 -20.75
N LYS A 140 19.17 -8.86 -21.74
CA LYS A 140 19.53 -7.43 -21.61
C LYS A 140 18.52 -6.63 -20.77
N SER A 141 17.23 -6.94 -20.90
CA SER A 141 16.12 -6.35 -20.16
C SER A 141 16.23 -6.48 -18.63
N GLU A 142 16.80 -7.57 -18.12
CA GLU A 142 16.95 -7.77 -16.67
C GLU A 142 18.05 -6.89 -16.08
N ARG A 143 19.15 -6.69 -16.82
CA ARG A 143 20.22 -5.79 -16.40
C ARG A 143 19.72 -4.35 -16.32
N ASP A 144 18.90 -3.94 -17.27
CA ASP A 144 18.31 -2.61 -17.29
C ASP A 144 17.31 -2.43 -16.14
N LYS A 145 16.47 -3.45 -15.86
CA LYS A 145 15.58 -3.47 -14.68
C LYS A 145 16.37 -3.32 -13.37
N LYS A 146 17.44 -4.12 -13.20
CA LYS A 146 18.29 -4.07 -11.99
C LYS A 146 18.91 -2.69 -11.80
N LYS A 147 19.45 -2.08 -12.86
CA LYS A 147 20.00 -0.72 -12.81
C LYS A 147 18.93 0.31 -12.41
N LEU A 148 17.73 0.20 -12.98
CA LEU A 148 16.63 1.11 -12.65
C LEU A 148 16.25 1.01 -11.17
N MET A 149 16.14 -0.20 -10.62
CA MET A 149 15.89 -0.40 -9.19
C MET A 149 16.98 0.20 -8.30
N GLU A 150 18.25 0.06 -8.67
CA GLU A 150 19.35 0.65 -7.89
C GLU A 150 19.34 2.18 -7.94
N THR A 151 19.02 2.77 -9.09
CA THR A 151 18.84 4.22 -9.23
C THR A 151 17.72 4.72 -8.32
N VAL A 152 16.55 4.07 -8.34
CA VAL A 152 15.41 4.43 -7.49
C VAL A 152 15.78 4.31 -6.01
N LEU A 153 16.42 3.20 -5.57
CA LEU A 153 16.88 3.03 -4.19
C LEU A 153 17.86 4.14 -3.75
N LYS A 154 18.78 4.53 -4.64
CA LYS A 154 19.72 5.61 -4.35
C LYS A 154 19.00 6.94 -4.13
N GLN A 155 18.04 7.27 -5.00
CA GLN A 155 17.24 8.51 -4.88
C GLN A 155 16.36 8.49 -3.63
N LEU A 156 15.70 7.36 -3.31
CA LEU A 156 14.90 7.23 -2.10
C LEU A 156 15.74 7.44 -0.82
N ARG A 157 16.94 6.86 -0.75
CA ARG A 157 17.85 7.04 0.39
C ARG A 157 18.37 8.46 0.52
N GLN A 158 18.46 9.21 -0.58
CA GLN A 158 18.74 10.65 -0.52
C GLN A 158 17.55 11.40 0.07
N LEU A 159 16.32 11.05 -0.31
CA LEU A 159 15.11 11.66 0.24
C LEU A 159 14.90 11.35 1.73
N SER A 160 15.16 10.12 2.20
CA SER A 160 14.97 9.76 3.61
C SER A 160 15.93 10.47 4.57
N GLN A 161 17.03 11.02 4.05
CA GLN A 161 17.99 11.82 4.82
C GLN A 161 17.58 13.30 4.93
N ILE A 162 16.56 13.73 4.16
CA ILE A 162 16.05 15.11 4.22
C ILE A 162 15.02 15.17 5.36
N PRO A 163 15.20 16.03 6.38
CA PRO A 163 14.22 16.19 7.44
C PRO A 163 12.86 16.59 6.86
N PRO A 164 11.74 15.99 7.31
CA PRO A 164 10.42 16.42 6.86
C PRO A 164 10.16 17.86 7.31
N GLY A 165 10.02 18.79 6.35
CA GLY A 165 9.55 20.16 6.60
C GLY A 165 10.60 21.28 6.46
N LYS A 166 11.10 21.50 5.24
CA LYS A 166 11.44 22.85 4.80
C LYS A 166 10.46 23.28 3.71
#